data_AF-U2J5Y4-F1
#
_entry.id   AF-U2J5Y4-F1
#
_cell.length_a   1.000
_cell.length_b   1.000
_cell.length_c   1.000
_cell.angle_alpha   90.00
_cell.angle_beta   90.00
_cell.angle_gamma   90.00
#
_symmetry.space_group_name_H-M   'P 1'
#
loop_
_entity.id
_entity.type
_entity.pdbx_description
1 polymer ?
#
loop_
_entity_poly.entity_id
_entity_poly.type
_entity_poly.pdbx_seq_one_letter_code
_entity_poly.pdbx_strand_id
1 'polypeptide(L)'
;MNTKHIILLACAVLLGATQANAQGQDLSILTANTDARTAAMGNASAAVEGMYLYNNPAAIFASDKKFTADASASLFEKVEGADGTFGIYAATAGYKFAKRHAAFVGFRYAGGLSLKGYDISGNPTKDYKPYNWTLDLGYTYLFGTGFAAYATGSLIYSHLSKNAVGGAFNVGASYLNNELTLANKPACLILDAKVGAIGPKLDYGNMHKATLPTHVAVGGALSVDVAEKHQVAAALSTRYFFQPSEAKLFMLGGGLEYTYNKMVSVRAGYEYGDHDLSHVTMGAGFKYHGLRLNGAYNLKTADTGSSYCSIGIGYDF
;
A
#
# COMPACT_ATOMS: atom_id res chain seq x y z
N MET A 1 28.68 -3.89 19.95
CA MET A 1 28.01 -2.71 19.35
C MET A 1 26.99 -2.15 20.33
N ASN A 2 26.99 -0.85 20.62
CA ASN A 2 26.06 -0.24 21.59
C ASN A 2 24.61 -0.35 21.04
N THR A 3 23.60 -0.61 21.87
CA THR A 3 22.21 -0.86 21.43
C THR A 3 21.66 0.24 20.50
N LYS A 4 22.12 1.49 20.69
CA LYS A 4 21.80 2.61 19.80
C LYS A 4 22.25 2.38 18.34
N HIS A 5 23.43 1.81 18.14
CA HIS A 5 24.00 1.57 16.81
C HIS A 5 23.30 0.40 16.10
N ILE A 6 22.82 -0.60 16.85
CA ILE A 6 22.02 -1.70 16.30
C ILE A 6 20.65 -1.19 15.83
N ILE A 7 19.99 -0.32 16.62
CA ILE A 7 18.71 0.31 16.23
C ILE A 7 18.91 1.17 14.97
N LEU A 8 19.95 2.00 14.94
CA LEU A 8 20.27 2.84 13.77
C LEU A 8 20.57 2.00 12.52
N LEU A 9 21.35 0.92 12.63
CA LEU A 9 21.64 0.03 11.51
C LEU A 9 20.38 -0.71 11.04
N ALA A 10 19.54 -1.14 11.96
CA ALA A 10 18.28 -1.81 11.66
C ALA A 10 17.26 -0.90 10.99
N CYS A 11 17.09 0.32 11.51
CA CYS A 11 16.34 1.37 10.85
C CYS A 11 16.94 1.62 9.48
N ALA A 12 18.25 1.84 9.36
CA ALA A 12 18.91 2.10 8.08
C ALA A 12 18.78 0.96 7.06
N VAL A 13 18.67 -0.31 7.49
CA VAL A 13 18.47 -1.45 6.60
C VAL A 13 17.00 -1.67 6.25
N LEU A 14 16.07 -1.47 7.19
CA LEU A 14 14.63 -1.45 6.87
C LEU A 14 14.32 -0.26 5.97
N LEU A 15 14.79 0.94 6.33
CA LEU A 15 14.82 2.14 5.51
C LEU A 15 15.58 1.90 4.22
N GLY A 16 16.65 1.11 4.17
CA GLY A 16 17.41 0.83 2.95
C GLY A 16 16.63 -0.07 2.00
N ALA A 17 16.06 -1.15 2.52
CA ALA A 17 15.14 -2.03 1.80
C ALA A 17 13.83 -1.30 1.39
N THR A 18 13.46 -0.22 2.09
CA THR A 18 12.28 0.59 1.79
C THR A 18 12.57 1.93 1.12
N GLN A 19 13.83 2.38 1.07
CA GLN A 19 14.39 3.47 0.23
C GLN A 19 14.68 2.93 -1.16
N ALA A 20 14.99 1.65 -1.25
CA ALA A 20 14.85 0.90 -2.47
C ALA A 20 13.36 0.73 -2.87
N ASN A 21 12.42 1.22 -2.07
CA ASN A 21 11.09 1.57 -2.55
C ASN A 21 10.96 3.08 -2.56
N ALA A 22 10.00 3.57 -3.33
CA ALA A 22 9.72 4.99 -3.40
C ALA A 22 9.16 5.60 -2.09
N GLN A 23 9.36 4.98 -0.93
CA GLN A 23 8.70 5.32 0.33
C GLN A 23 9.64 5.18 1.53
N GLY A 24 10.93 5.46 1.36
CA GLY A 24 12.03 5.34 2.34
C GLY A 24 11.85 6.09 3.66
N GLN A 25 10.83 5.72 4.44
CA GLN A 25 10.45 6.28 5.71
C GLN A 25 10.37 5.19 6.78
N ASP A 26 10.65 5.57 8.02
CA ASP A 26 10.45 4.69 9.17
C ASP A 26 8.98 4.26 9.21
N LEU A 27 8.73 2.98 9.50
CA LEU A 27 7.38 2.40 9.48
C LEU A 27 6.71 2.40 8.10
N SER A 28 7.49 2.12 7.05
CA SER A 28 7.02 1.88 5.68
C SER A 28 5.83 0.92 5.56
N ILE A 29 5.61 0.02 6.54
CA ILE A 29 4.42 -0.85 6.61
C ILE A 29 3.10 -0.04 6.53
N LEU A 30 3.10 1.22 6.96
CA LEU A 30 1.94 2.10 6.93
C LEU A 30 1.68 2.72 5.56
N THR A 31 2.69 2.80 4.71
CA THR A 31 2.64 3.55 3.44
C THR A 31 2.76 2.63 2.23
N ALA A 32 3.41 1.47 2.43
CA ALA A 32 3.70 0.49 1.41
C ALA A 32 2.41 0.02 0.75
N ASN A 33 2.49 -0.12 -0.57
CA ASN A 33 1.37 -0.66 -1.31
C ASN A 33 1.28 -2.17 -1.07
N THR A 34 0.14 -2.59 -0.53
CA THR A 34 -0.16 -3.99 -0.24
C THR A 34 -1.03 -4.62 -1.32
N ASP A 35 -1.44 -3.90 -2.35
CA ASP A 35 -2.27 -4.43 -3.42
C ASP A 35 -1.48 -4.55 -4.73
N ALA A 36 -1.43 -5.76 -5.27
CA ALA A 36 -0.77 -6.02 -6.54
C ALA A 36 -1.45 -5.26 -7.69
N ARG A 37 -2.77 -5.04 -7.65
CA ARG A 37 -3.45 -4.31 -8.73
C ARG A 37 -3.02 -2.85 -8.80
N THR A 38 -3.04 -2.11 -7.69
CA THR A 38 -2.52 -0.73 -7.66
C THR A 38 -1.01 -0.68 -7.89
N ALA A 39 -0.25 -1.67 -7.41
CA ALA A 39 1.20 -1.73 -7.65
C ALA A 39 1.52 -1.79 -9.16
N ALA A 40 0.77 -2.58 -9.92
CA ALA A 40 0.91 -2.67 -11.37
C ALA A 40 0.46 -1.41 -12.15
N MET A 41 -0.15 -0.43 -11.47
CA MET A 41 -0.65 0.82 -12.06
C MET A 41 0.09 2.04 -11.50
N GLY A 42 1.41 1.91 -11.32
CA GLY A 42 2.25 2.99 -10.80
C GLY A 42 1.93 3.35 -9.36
N ASN A 43 1.54 2.37 -8.53
CA ASN A 43 1.11 2.59 -7.15
C ASN A 43 -0.04 3.61 -7.01
N ALA A 44 -0.84 3.78 -8.07
CA ALA A 44 -1.98 4.69 -8.06
C ALA A 44 -3.04 4.17 -7.09
N SER A 45 -3.05 4.72 -5.86
CA SER A 45 -3.93 4.31 -4.75
C SER A 45 -5.41 4.67 -4.96
N ALA A 46 -5.78 5.13 -6.15
CA ALA A 46 -7.13 5.56 -6.45
C ALA A 46 -8.01 4.37 -6.83
N ALA A 47 -8.89 4.00 -5.91
CA ALA A 47 -10.19 3.37 -6.19
C ALA A 47 -10.18 2.18 -7.17
N VAL A 48 -9.48 1.13 -6.75
CA VAL A 48 -9.53 -0.18 -7.39
C VAL A 48 -10.24 -1.19 -6.50
N GLU A 49 -10.79 -2.23 -7.13
CA GLU A 49 -11.28 -3.41 -6.41
C GLU A 49 -10.12 -4.16 -5.75
N GLY A 50 -10.30 -4.55 -4.49
CA GLY A 50 -9.35 -5.33 -3.70
C GLY A 50 -8.62 -4.47 -2.65
N MET A 51 -8.29 -5.08 -1.51
CA MET A 51 -7.56 -4.44 -0.41
C MET A 51 -8.16 -3.08 -0.01
N TYR A 52 -9.50 -2.99 0.00
CA TYR A 52 -10.24 -1.74 0.20
C TYR A 52 -9.80 -0.99 1.45
N LEU A 53 -9.52 -1.70 2.55
CA LEU A 53 -9.05 -1.10 3.80
C LEU A 53 -7.81 -0.21 3.62
N TYR A 54 -6.87 -0.61 2.77
CA TYR A 54 -5.58 0.08 2.58
C TYR A 54 -5.58 1.05 1.38
N ASN A 55 -6.33 0.71 0.34
CA ASN A 55 -6.47 1.56 -0.85
C ASN A 55 -7.50 2.68 -0.62
N ASN A 56 -8.78 2.32 -0.69
CA ASN A 56 -9.92 3.21 -0.51
C ASN A 56 -11.13 2.41 0.03
N PRO A 57 -11.46 2.54 1.33
CA PRO A 57 -12.60 1.84 1.93
C PRO A 57 -13.94 2.15 1.27
N ALA A 58 -14.15 3.38 0.80
CA ALA A 58 -15.39 3.81 0.17
C ALA A 58 -15.63 3.17 -1.20
N ALA A 59 -14.59 2.70 -1.90
CA ALA A 59 -14.73 2.07 -3.21
C ALA A 59 -15.55 0.76 -3.17
N ILE A 60 -15.80 0.18 -1.99
CA ILE A 60 -16.73 -0.96 -1.85
C ILE A 60 -18.15 -0.62 -2.32
N PHE A 61 -18.57 0.65 -2.18
CA PHE A 61 -19.89 1.11 -2.60
C PHE A 61 -20.03 1.30 -4.12
N ALA A 62 -18.92 1.30 -4.86
CA ALA A 62 -18.96 1.28 -6.32
C ALA A 62 -19.39 -0.09 -6.89
N SER A 63 -19.58 -1.10 -6.03
CA SER A 63 -19.93 -2.45 -6.42
C SER A 63 -21.09 -3.01 -5.58
N ASP A 64 -21.78 -4.01 -6.12
CA ASP A 64 -22.90 -4.67 -5.42
C ASP A 64 -22.45 -5.65 -4.32
N LYS A 65 -21.15 -5.87 -4.18
CA LYS A 65 -20.54 -6.84 -3.26
C LYS A 65 -20.91 -6.55 -1.81
N LYS A 66 -21.18 -7.61 -1.04
CA LYS A 66 -21.46 -7.54 0.38
C LYS A 66 -20.24 -7.88 1.22
N PHE A 67 -19.39 -8.78 0.75
CA PHE A 67 -18.20 -9.25 1.43
C PHE A 67 -17.01 -9.24 0.48
N THR A 68 -15.83 -8.92 1.02
CA THR A 68 -14.54 -9.00 0.32
C THR A 68 -13.51 -9.56 1.29
N ALA A 69 -12.68 -10.47 0.82
CA ALA A 69 -11.50 -10.91 1.54
C ALA A 69 -10.31 -10.87 0.58
N ASP A 70 -9.20 -10.31 1.01
CA ASP A 70 -8.02 -10.12 0.18
C ASP A 70 -6.77 -10.51 0.97
N ALA A 71 -5.80 -11.14 0.30
CA ALA A 71 -4.48 -11.42 0.83
C ALA A 71 -3.40 -11.10 -0.21
N SER A 72 -2.24 -10.66 0.21
CA SER A 72 -1.13 -10.34 -0.69
C SER A 72 0.24 -10.56 -0.07
N ALA A 73 1.21 -10.69 -0.94
CA ALA A 73 2.63 -10.73 -0.62
C ALA A 73 3.42 -9.91 -1.66
N SER A 74 4.22 -8.96 -1.18
CA SER A 74 5.19 -8.20 -1.96
C SER A 74 6.58 -8.61 -1.51
N LEU A 75 7.41 -9.10 -2.43
CA LEU A 75 8.77 -9.56 -2.18
C LEU A 75 9.76 -8.66 -2.91
N PHE A 76 10.73 -8.15 -2.17
CA PHE A 76 11.70 -7.17 -2.66
C PHE A 76 12.98 -7.86 -3.12
N GLU A 77 13.73 -7.20 -4.00
CA GLU A 77 15.08 -7.64 -4.36
C GLU A 77 15.96 -7.87 -3.13
N LYS A 78 16.85 -8.85 -3.23
CA LYS A 78 17.76 -9.18 -2.14
C LYS A 78 18.73 -8.02 -1.92
N VAL A 79 18.83 -7.56 -0.68
CA VAL A 79 19.78 -6.52 -0.28
C VAL A 79 21.17 -7.15 -0.09
N GLU A 80 22.19 -6.53 -0.68
CA GLU A 80 23.57 -6.96 -0.53
C GLU A 80 24.01 -6.87 0.95
N GLY A 81 24.61 -7.94 1.48
CA GLY A 81 25.02 -8.02 2.89
C GLY A 81 23.94 -8.44 3.90
N ALA A 82 22.70 -8.69 3.47
CA ALA A 82 21.64 -9.25 4.32
C ALA A 82 21.28 -10.70 3.93
N ASP A 83 20.98 -11.52 4.94
CA ASP A 83 20.43 -12.86 4.73
C ASP A 83 18.89 -12.81 4.71
N GLY A 84 18.26 -13.54 3.80
CA GLY A 84 16.81 -13.54 3.59
C GLY A 84 16.33 -12.51 2.57
N THR A 85 15.00 -12.42 2.44
CA THR A 85 14.31 -11.53 1.51
C THR A 85 13.29 -10.73 2.30
N PHE A 86 13.38 -9.40 2.20
CA PHE A 86 12.36 -8.54 2.79
C PHE A 86 11.04 -8.73 2.05
N GLY A 87 9.94 -8.80 2.80
CA GLY A 87 8.62 -8.89 2.24
C GLY A 87 7.58 -8.17 3.09
N ILE A 88 6.52 -7.74 2.41
CA ILE A 88 5.33 -7.15 3.01
C ILE A 88 4.14 -8.05 2.67
N TYR A 89 3.41 -8.45 3.69
CA TYR A 89 2.29 -9.37 3.60
C TYR A 89 1.08 -8.67 4.18
N ALA A 90 -0.07 -8.82 3.53
CA ALA A 90 -1.31 -8.24 4.03
C ALA A 90 -2.46 -9.22 3.89
N ALA A 91 -3.42 -9.13 4.81
CA ALA A 91 -4.70 -9.80 4.72
C ALA A 91 -5.80 -8.86 5.21
N THR A 92 -6.91 -8.78 4.50
CA THR A 92 -8.06 -7.94 4.87
C THR A 92 -9.36 -8.65 4.62
N ALA A 93 -10.37 -8.28 5.40
CA ALA A 93 -11.75 -8.61 5.14
C ALA A 93 -12.63 -7.37 5.31
N GLY A 94 -13.67 -7.26 4.50
CA GLY A 94 -14.63 -6.17 4.52
C GLY A 94 -16.05 -6.69 4.41
N TYR A 95 -16.99 -6.04 5.11
CA TYR A 95 -18.39 -6.40 5.08
C TYR A 95 -19.28 -5.15 5.00
N LYS A 96 -20.08 -5.06 3.93
CA LYS A 96 -21.13 -4.06 3.71
C LYS A 96 -22.42 -4.54 4.38
N PHE A 97 -22.54 -4.24 5.68
CA PHE A 97 -23.67 -4.69 6.50
C PHE A 97 -24.97 -3.90 6.29
N ALA A 98 -24.89 -2.72 5.65
CA ALA A 98 -26.04 -1.94 5.26
C ALA A 98 -25.77 -1.19 3.95
N LYS A 99 -26.82 -0.69 3.28
CA LYS A 99 -26.71 -0.02 1.96
C LYS A 99 -25.69 1.12 1.94
N ARG A 100 -25.47 1.77 3.08
CA ARG A 100 -24.58 2.93 3.22
C ARG A 100 -23.41 2.70 4.18
N HIS A 101 -23.25 1.51 4.73
CA HIS A 101 -22.24 1.24 5.76
C HIS A 101 -21.43 0.00 5.44
N ALA A 102 -20.11 0.10 5.59
CA ALA A 102 -19.21 -1.04 5.56
C ALA A 102 -18.11 -0.91 6.62
N ALA A 103 -17.68 -2.05 7.14
CA ALA A 103 -16.59 -2.16 8.09
C ALA A 103 -15.53 -3.14 7.58
N PHE A 104 -14.30 -2.95 8.03
CA PHE A 104 -13.13 -3.68 7.57
C PHE A 104 -12.23 -4.04 8.74
N VAL A 105 -11.55 -5.18 8.61
CA VAL A 105 -10.45 -5.61 9.47
C VAL A 105 -9.28 -6.03 8.58
N GLY A 106 -8.06 -5.80 9.05
CA GLY A 106 -6.87 -6.22 8.33
C GLY A 106 -5.67 -6.44 9.22
N PHE A 107 -4.68 -7.09 8.63
CA PHE A 107 -3.39 -7.34 9.23
C PHE A 107 -2.30 -7.13 8.18
N ARG A 108 -1.21 -6.46 8.56
CA ARG A 108 0.01 -6.39 7.76
C ARG A 108 1.19 -6.92 8.55
N TYR A 109 2.14 -7.54 7.85
CA TYR A 109 3.44 -7.91 8.38
C TYR A 109 4.53 -7.48 7.40
N ALA A 110 5.59 -6.85 7.90
CA ALA A 110 6.75 -6.46 7.13
C ALA A 110 8.02 -6.99 7.82
N GLY A 111 8.81 -7.79 7.12
CA GLY A 111 9.98 -8.46 7.71
C GLY A 111 10.62 -9.46 6.75
N GLY A 112 11.42 -10.37 7.27
CA GLY A 112 12.06 -11.44 6.48
C GLY A 112 13.57 -11.27 6.25
N LEU A 113 14.16 -10.18 6.76
CA LEU A 113 15.60 -9.98 6.79
C LEU A 113 16.24 -10.51 8.08
N SER A 114 17.45 -11.03 7.95
CA SER A 114 18.35 -11.42 9.05
C SER A 114 19.68 -10.70 8.87
N LEU A 115 20.03 -9.85 9.83
CA LEU A 115 21.26 -9.08 9.83
C LEU A 115 22.25 -9.73 10.78
N LYS A 116 23.44 -10.05 10.27
CA LYS A 116 24.52 -10.58 11.09
C LYS A 116 25.00 -9.49 12.04
N GLY A 117 24.93 -9.75 13.33
CA GLY A 117 25.46 -8.83 14.34
C GLY A 117 26.96 -9.04 14.49
N TYR A 118 27.73 -7.97 14.63
CA TYR A 118 29.15 -8.03 15.00
C TYR A 118 29.41 -7.17 16.24
N ASP A 119 30.32 -7.60 17.10
CA ASP A 119 30.81 -6.79 18.21
C ASP A 119 31.84 -5.74 17.72
N ILE A 120 32.32 -4.88 18.64
CA ILE A 120 33.32 -3.85 18.30
C ILE A 120 34.70 -4.44 17.96
N SER A 121 34.91 -5.71 18.24
CA SER A 121 36.13 -6.47 17.96
C SER A 121 36.01 -7.32 16.69
N GLY A 122 34.87 -7.23 15.98
CA GLY A 122 34.60 -7.97 14.75
C GLY A 122 34.11 -9.40 14.96
N ASN A 123 33.85 -9.84 16.19
CA ASN A 123 33.32 -11.18 16.45
C ASN A 123 31.82 -11.24 16.13
N PRO A 124 31.33 -12.35 15.55
CA PRO A 124 29.90 -12.55 15.34
C PRO A 124 29.13 -12.54 16.68
N THR A 125 28.02 -11.82 16.69
CA THR A 125 27.03 -11.83 17.77
C THR A 125 25.70 -12.40 17.24
N LYS A 126 24.68 -12.49 18.11
CA LYS A 126 23.36 -13.00 17.72
C LYS A 126 22.79 -12.21 16.53
N ASP A 127 22.32 -12.94 15.52
CA ASP A 127 21.61 -12.38 14.38
C ASP A 127 20.38 -11.60 14.81
N TYR A 128 20.13 -10.54 14.07
CA TYR A 128 19.11 -9.56 14.36
C TYR A 128 18.06 -9.54 13.24
N LYS A 129 16.78 -9.73 13.61
CA LYS A 129 15.67 -9.91 12.67
C LYS A 129 14.61 -8.84 12.90
N PRO A 130 14.69 -7.69 12.22
CA PRO A 130 13.71 -6.64 12.39
C PRO A 130 12.39 -7.00 11.70
N TYR A 131 11.27 -6.66 12.33
CA TYR A 131 9.96 -6.81 11.72
C TYR A 131 8.93 -5.85 12.32
N ASN A 132 7.90 -5.53 11.54
CA ASN A 132 6.75 -4.75 11.94
C ASN A 132 5.48 -5.55 11.65
N TRP A 133 4.45 -5.39 12.48
CA TRP A 133 3.11 -5.82 12.13
C TRP A 133 2.06 -4.81 12.57
N THR A 134 0.92 -4.82 11.88
CA THR A 134 -0.23 -4.00 12.21
C THR A 134 -1.50 -4.81 12.33
N LEU A 135 -2.36 -4.43 13.26
CA LEU A 135 -3.77 -4.83 13.26
C LEU A 135 -4.60 -3.59 12.92
N ASP A 136 -5.41 -3.68 11.88
CA ASP A 136 -6.08 -2.55 11.26
C ASP A 136 -7.60 -2.71 11.30
N LEU A 137 -8.30 -1.63 11.57
CA LEU A 137 -9.76 -1.55 11.52
C LEU A 137 -10.17 -0.37 10.64
N GLY A 138 -11.26 -0.52 9.89
CA GLY A 138 -11.76 0.52 9.00
C GLY A 138 -13.27 0.61 8.99
N TYR A 139 -13.78 1.81 8.78
CA TYR A 139 -15.20 2.07 8.62
C TYR A 139 -15.44 3.11 7.54
N THR A 140 -16.47 2.90 6.72
CA THR A 140 -16.87 3.85 5.68
C THR A 140 -18.39 4.04 5.67
N TYR A 141 -18.80 5.25 5.34
CA TYR A 141 -20.19 5.64 5.20
C TYR A 141 -20.44 6.40 3.90
N LEU A 142 -21.47 6.00 3.17
CA LEU A 142 -21.94 6.63 1.93
C LEU A 142 -23.02 7.68 2.24
N PHE A 143 -22.72 8.94 1.93
CA PHE A 143 -23.61 10.09 1.99
C PHE A 143 -24.28 10.35 0.61
N GLY A 144 -25.60 10.46 0.62
CA GLY A 144 -26.36 10.80 -0.59
C GLY A 144 -26.23 9.74 -1.68
N THR A 145 -25.85 10.17 -2.89
CA THR A 145 -25.80 9.35 -4.10
C THR A 145 -24.40 9.06 -4.62
N GLY A 146 -23.34 9.60 -4.00
CA GLY A 146 -21.98 9.40 -4.51
C GLY A 146 -20.84 9.82 -3.60
N PHE A 147 -21.07 10.58 -2.52
CA PHE A 147 -19.98 10.96 -1.61
C PHE A 147 -19.88 9.96 -0.47
N ALA A 148 -18.67 9.56 -0.10
CA ALA A 148 -18.43 8.71 1.04
C ALA A 148 -17.28 9.26 1.87
N ALA A 149 -17.29 9.02 3.17
CA ALA A 149 -16.14 9.26 4.04
C ALA A 149 -15.76 7.97 4.76
N TYR A 150 -14.52 7.90 5.20
CA TYR A 150 -14.01 6.77 5.93
C TYR A 150 -12.93 7.17 6.93
N ALA A 151 -12.77 6.31 7.93
CA ALA A 151 -11.67 6.37 8.87
C ALA A 151 -11.13 4.96 9.09
N THR A 152 -9.81 4.86 9.28
CA THR A 152 -9.15 3.60 9.62
C THR A 152 -8.16 3.83 10.76
N GLY A 153 -8.02 2.85 11.65
CA GLY A 153 -7.04 2.86 12.72
C GLY A 153 -6.13 1.63 12.63
N SER A 154 -4.87 1.81 12.97
CA SER A 154 -3.83 0.78 12.95
C SER A 154 -3.17 0.70 14.31
N LEU A 155 -3.21 -0.46 14.96
CA LEU A 155 -2.32 -0.79 16.06
C LEU A 155 -1.00 -1.28 15.48
N ILE A 156 0.11 -0.69 15.90
CA ILE A 156 1.43 -0.94 15.34
C ILE A 156 2.29 -1.60 16.39
N TYR A 157 2.93 -2.70 16.02
CA TYR A 157 4.04 -3.26 16.77
C TYR A 157 5.27 -3.27 15.88
N SER A 158 6.37 -2.72 16.39
CA SER A 158 7.66 -2.75 15.73
C SER A 158 8.68 -3.42 16.62
N HIS A 159 9.32 -4.45 16.08
CA HIS A 159 10.50 -5.06 16.67
C HIS A 159 11.72 -4.61 15.87
N LEU A 160 12.40 -3.62 16.45
CA LEU A 160 13.78 -3.35 16.11
C LEU A 160 14.67 -4.05 17.17
N SER A 161 15.72 -3.40 17.68
CA SER A 161 16.51 -3.93 18.81
C SER A 161 15.78 -3.79 20.15
N LYS A 162 14.69 -3.02 20.14
CA LYS A 162 13.71 -2.89 21.21
C LYS A 162 12.32 -2.90 20.58
N ASN A 163 11.34 -3.27 21.39
CA ASN A 163 9.94 -3.30 20.98
C ASN A 163 9.35 -1.91 21.15
N ALA A 164 8.54 -1.49 20.19
CA ALA A 164 7.70 -0.32 20.33
C ALA A 164 6.28 -0.65 19.90
N VAL A 165 5.31 -0.07 20.61
CA VAL A 165 3.88 -0.21 20.33
C VAL A 165 3.30 1.19 20.18
N GLY A 166 2.44 1.37 19.18
CA GLY A 166 1.79 2.65 18.92
C GLY A 166 0.52 2.49 18.10
N GLY A 167 -0.03 3.64 17.70
CA GLY A 167 -1.22 3.69 16.87
C GLY A 167 -1.10 4.73 15.78
N ALA A 168 -1.75 4.48 14.65
CA ALA A 168 -1.91 5.43 13.56
C ALA A 168 -3.36 5.49 13.10
N PHE A 169 -3.77 6.63 12.56
CA PHE A 169 -5.11 6.86 12.03
C PHE A 169 -5.03 7.42 10.62
N ASN A 170 -5.98 7.02 9.78
CA ASN A 170 -6.22 7.62 8.47
C ASN A 170 -7.66 8.10 8.40
N VAL A 171 -7.88 9.23 7.73
CA VAL A 171 -9.20 9.77 7.42
C VAL A 171 -9.23 10.17 5.95
N GLY A 172 -10.34 9.90 5.28
CA GLY A 172 -10.48 10.21 3.87
C GLY A 172 -11.92 10.33 3.42
N ALA A 173 -12.08 10.84 2.20
CA ALA A 173 -13.36 10.97 1.53
C ALA A 173 -13.21 10.64 0.06
N SER A 174 -14.25 10.03 -0.51
CA SER A 174 -14.30 9.69 -1.92
C SER A 174 -15.60 10.15 -2.56
N TYR A 175 -15.52 10.47 -3.83
CA TYR A 175 -16.67 10.68 -4.70
C TYR A 175 -16.75 9.53 -5.70
N LEU A 176 -17.92 8.91 -5.83
CA LEU A 176 -18.23 7.74 -6.63
C LEU A 176 -19.32 8.13 -7.61
N ASN A 177 -19.06 7.94 -8.90
CA ASN A 177 -20.05 8.15 -9.96
C ASN A 177 -20.00 7.00 -10.97
N ASN A 178 -20.96 6.09 -10.85
CA ASN A 178 -21.08 4.89 -11.66
C ASN A 178 -22.03 5.05 -12.86
N GLU A 179 -22.70 6.19 -12.99
CA GLU A 179 -23.71 6.48 -14.03
C GLU A 179 -23.19 7.47 -15.08
N LEU A 180 -21.87 7.71 -15.10
CA LEU A 180 -21.27 8.61 -16.06
C LEU A 180 -21.35 7.99 -17.47
N THR A 181 -21.57 8.84 -18.46
CA THR A 181 -21.45 8.46 -19.87
C THR A 181 -20.32 9.27 -20.49
N LEU A 182 -19.28 8.60 -20.98
CA LEU A 182 -18.17 9.23 -21.68
C LEU A 182 -18.15 8.73 -23.13
N ALA A 183 -18.26 9.65 -24.09
CA ALA A 183 -18.33 9.32 -25.52
C ALA A 183 -19.41 8.25 -25.85
N ASN A 184 -20.60 8.39 -25.27
CA ASN A 184 -21.73 7.43 -25.38
C ASN A 184 -21.42 6.02 -24.85
N LYS A 185 -20.43 5.88 -23.98
CA LYS A 185 -20.08 4.62 -23.32
C LYS A 185 -20.27 4.73 -21.80
N PRO A 186 -20.78 3.69 -21.12
CA PRO A 186 -20.83 3.65 -19.67
C PRO A 186 -19.44 3.85 -19.07
N ALA A 187 -19.35 4.70 -18.08
CA ALA A 187 -18.12 5.02 -17.38
C ALA A 187 -18.33 5.09 -15.88
N CYS A 188 -17.32 4.70 -15.12
CA CYS A 188 -17.28 4.83 -13.67
C CYS A 188 -16.08 5.70 -13.29
N LEU A 189 -16.36 6.79 -12.57
CA LEU A 189 -15.38 7.72 -12.03
C LEU A 189 -15.35 7.59 -10.52
N ILE A 190 -14.16 7.45 -9.96
CA ILE A 190 -13.94 7.54 -8.53
C ILE A 190 -12.81 8.54 -8.27
N LEU A 191 -13.05 9.45 -7.33
CA LEU A 191 -12.06 10.40 -6.81
C LEU A 191 -11.90 10.14 -5.31
N ASP A 192 -10.68 10.22 -4.80
CA ASP A 192 -10.35 9.98 -3.40
C ASP A 192 -9.33 11.00 -2.89
N ALA A 193 -9.52 11.44 -1.64
CA ALA A 193 -8.56 12.23 -0.91
C ALA A 193 -8.47 11.73 0.53
N LYS A 194 -7.24 11.55 1.02
CA LYS A 194 -7.00 11.06 2.38
C LYS A 194 -5.79 11.70 3.03
N VAL A 195 -5.83 11.77 4.35
CA VAL A 195 -4.67 12.05 5.20
C VAL A 195 -4.42 10.81 6.04
N GLY A 196 -3.19 10.29 6.00
CA GLY A 196 -2.84 9.02 6.58
C GLY A 196 -1.63 9.08 7.50
N ALA A 197 -1.45 7.99 8.27
CA ALA A 197 -0.41 7.78 9.27
C ALA A 197 -0.36 8.86 10.37
N ILE A 198 -1.51 9.39 10.77
CA ILE A 198 -1.62 10.40 11.83
C ILE A 198 -1.49 9.69 13.19
N GLY A 199 -0.56 10.13 14.03
CA GLY A 199 -0.41 9.57 15.36
C GLY A 199 0.84 10.05 16.10
N PRO A 200 1.00 9.65 17.37
CA PRO A 200 2.18 10.00 18.16
C PRO A 200 3.43 9.29 17.63
N LYS A 201 4.60 9.84 17.96
CA LYS A 201 5.89 9.18 17.66
C LYS A 201 5.96 7.82 18.35
N LEU A 202 6.49 6.83 17.65
CA LEU A 202 6.70 5.48 18.17
C LEU A 202 7.99 5.46 19.01
N ASP A 203 7.87 5.10 20.29
CA ASP A 203 8.98 5.16 21.25
C ASP A 203 9.66 3.79 21.40
N TYR A 204 10.93 3.72 21.01
CA TYR A 204 11.77 2.51 21.14
C TYR A 204 12.66 2.55 22.40
N GLY A 205 12.47 3.56 23.26
CA GLY A 205 13.26 3.81 24.47
C GLY A 205 14.62 4.47 24.20
N ASN A 206 15.32 4.84 25.28
CA ASN A 206 16.65 5.48 25.25
C ASN A 206 16.73 6.71 24.31
N MET A 207 15.69 7.55 24.30
CA MET A 207 15.56 8.77 23.49
C MET A 207 15.38 8.55 21.98
N HIS A 208 15.17 7.31 21.51
CA HIS A 208 14.89 7.04 20.09
C HIS A 208 13.39 6.96 19.83
N LYS A 209 12.87 7.98 19.14
CA LYS A 209 11.45 8.09 18.76
C LYS A 209 11.34 8.23 17.25
N ALA A 210 10.64 7.29 16.60
CA ALA A 210 10.36 7.37 15.17
C ALA A 210 9.08 8.19 14.95
N THR A 211 9.13 9.14 14.03
CA THR A 211 7.95 9.93 13.65
C THR A 211 7.17 9.15 12.60
N LEU A 212 5.84 9.16 12.70
CA LEU A 212 5.01 8.49 11.70
C LEU A 212 5.08 9.21 10.34
N PRO A 213 4.99 8.45 9.24
CA PRO A 213 5.06 8.94 7.87
C PRO A 213 3.79 9.67 7.43
N THR A 214 3.42 10.72 8.16
CA THR A 214 2.14 11.40 7.96
C THR A 214 2.12 12.06 6.58
N HIS A 215 1.08 11.75 5.81
CA HIS A 215 0.99 12.12 4.41
C HIS A 215 -0.43 12.47 3.98
N VAL A 216 -0.52 13.23 2.89
CA VAL A 216 -1.74 13.46 2.15
C VAL A 216 -1.66 12.70 0.83
N ALA A 217 -2.76 12.09 0.41
CA ALA A 217 -2.88 11.48 -0.90
C ALA A 217 -4.18 11.92 -1.57
N VAL A 218 -4.10 12.18 -2.87
CA VAL A 218 -5.26 12.50 -3.71
C VAL A 218 -5.13 11.65 -4.97
N GLY A 219 -6.22 11.06 -5.42
CA GLY A 219 -6.20 10.30 -6.67
C GLY A 219 -7.57 10.10 -7.27
N GLY A 220 -7.58 9.62 -8.50
CA GLY A 220 -8.79 9.24 -9.21
C GLY A 220 -8.56 8.05 -10.13
N ALA A 221 -9.64 7.30 -10.36
CA ALA A 221 -9.71 6.26 -11.35
C ALA A 221 -10.94 6.46 -12.23
N LEU A 222 -10.77 6.30 -13.53
CA LEU A 222 -11.83 6.33 -14.53
C LEU A 222 -11.79 5.01 -15.28
N SER A 223 -12.92 4.31 -15.34
CA SER A 223 -13.11 3.11 -16.16
C SER A 223 -14.20 3.34 -17.19
N VAL A 224 -14.01 2.82 -18.40
CA VAL A 224 -14.92 3.01 -19.54
C VAL A 224 -15.13 1.66 -20.23
N ASP A 225 -16.39 1.28 -20.40
CA ASP A 225 -16.79 0.08 -21.14
C ASP A 225 -16.81 0.40 -22.64
N VAL A 226 -15.65 0.30 -23.29
CA VAL A 226 -15.45 0.65 -24.71
C VAL A 226 -16.28 -0.25 -25.64
N ALA A 227 -16.41 -1.54 -25.31
CA ALA A 227 -17.28 -2.49 -26.00
C ALA A 227 -17.76 -3.58 -25.03
N GLU A 228 -18.68 -4.45 -25.46
CA GLU A 228 -19.34 -5.45 -24.58
C GLU A 228 -18.37 -6.28 -23.73
N LYS A 229 -17.19 -6.60 -24.27
CA LYS A 229 -16.14 -7.38 -23.58
C LYS A 229 -14.88 -6.57 -23.30
N HIS A 230 -14.85 -5.27 -23.57
CA HIS A 230 -13.63 -4.49 -23.53
C HIS A 230 -13.81 -3.28 -22.63
N GLN A 231 -13.07 -3.27 -21.51
CA GLN A 231 -13.03 -2.15 -20.59
C GLN A 231 -11.60 -1.60 -20.55
N VAL A 232 -11.49 -0.27 -20.53
CA VAL A 232 -10.23 0.43 -20.29
C VAL A 232 -10.39 1.26 -19.02
N ALA A 233 -9.39 1.26 -18.16
CA ALA A 233 -9.33 2.13 -17.02
C ALA A 233 -8.00 2.88 -16.96
N ALA A 234 -8.05 4.09 -16.41
CA ALA A 234 -6.90 4.91 -16.10
C ALA A 234 -6.96 5.31 -14.63
N ALA A 235 -5.83 5.30 -13.95
CA ALA A 235 -5.69 5.75 -12.58
C ALA A 235 -4.55 6.75 -12.47
N LEU A 236 -4.73 7.76 -11.63
CA LEU A 236 -3.72 8.75 -11.28
C LEU A 236 -3.82 9.05 -9.79
N SER A 237 -2.70 9.08 -9.08
CA SER A 237 -2.67 9.52 -7.70
C SER A 237 -1.38 10.23 -7.37
N THR A 238 -1.46 11.21 -6.48
CA THR A 238 -0.33 11.86 -5.88
C THR A 238 -0.31 11.61 -4.38
N ARG A 239 0.88 11.56 -3.81
CA ARG A 239 1.10 11.46 -2.37
C ARG A 239 2.22 12.39 -1.96
N TYR A 240 1.99 13.13 -0.88
CA TYR A 240 2.99 14.04 -0.31
C TYR A 240 3.15 13.76 1.17
N PHE A 241 4.38 13.44 1.56
CA PHE A 241 4.77 13.20 2.95
C PHE A 241 5.23 14.49 3.60
N PHE A 242 4.52 14.93 4.63
CA PHE A 242 4.87 16.14 5.38
C PHE A 242 5.63 15.83 6.67
N GLN A 243 5.56 14.59 7.14
CA GLN A 243 6.37 14.10 8.26
C GLN A 243 7.12 12.81 7.90
N PRO A 244 8.34 12.62 8.47
CA PRO A 244 9.11 13.62 9.21
C PRO A 244 9.57 14.79 8.31
N SER A 245 9.75 15.99 8.87
CA SER A 245 10.05 17.21 8.11
C SER A 245 11.38 17.17 7.33
N GLU A 246 12.26 16.27 7.73
CA GLU A 246 13.59 16.03 7.15
C GLU A 246 13.54 15.05 5.96
N ALA A 247 12.45 14.29 5.80
CA ALA A 247 12.27 13.30 4.73
C ALA A 247 10.96 13.54 3.97
N LYS A 248 10.74 14.80 3.58
CA LYS A 248 9.60 15.17 2.72
C LYS A 248 9.79 14.51 1.36
N LEU A 249 8.73 13.90 0.88
CA LEU A 249 8.75 13.14 -0.34
C LEU A 249 7.47 13.39 -1.12
N PHE A 250 7.62 13.73 -2.40
CA PHE A 250 6.52 13.80 -3.34
C PHE A 250 6.54 12.57 -4.24
N MET A 251 5.35 12.01 -4.45
CA MET A 251 5.13 10.88 -5.32
C MET A 251 3.94 11.14 -6.25
N LEU A 252 4.07 10.68 -7.49
CA LEU A 252 3.03 10.73 -8.50
C LEU A 252 3.00 9.39 -9.24
N GLY A 253 1.89 8.69 -9.10
CA GLY A 253 1.65 7.39 -9.70
C GLY A 253 0.55 7.46 -10.75
N GLY A 254 0.76 6.86 -11.90
CA GLY A 254 -0.26 6.75 -12.95
C GLY A 254 -0.20 5.42 -13.67
N GLY A 255 -1.35 4.92 -14.11
CA GLY A 255 -1.41 3.65 -14.82
C GLY A 255 -2.67 3.47 -15.67
N LEU A 256 -2.58 2.50 -16.57
CA LEU A 256 -3.65 2.05 -17.45
C LEU A 256 -3.92 0.58 -17.20
N GLU A 257 -5.19 0.21 -17.24
CA GLU A 257 -5.65 -1.17 -17.19
C GLU A 257 -6.53 -1.43 -18.41
N TYR A 258 -6.31 -2.56 -19.08
CA TYR A 258 -7.22 -3.08 -20.07
C TYR A 258 -7.76 -4.42 -19.57
N THR A 259 -9.09 -4.54 -19.54
CA THR A 259 -9.79 -5.72 -19.06
C THR A 259 -10.66 -6.32 -20.16
N TYR A 260 -10.39 -7.58 -20.50
CA TYR A 260 -11.16 -8.38 -21.43
C TYR A 260 -12.17 -9.27 -20.68
N ASN A 261 -13.41 -9.21 -21.11
CA ASN A 261 -14.55 -9.99 -20.64
C ASN A 261 -14.77 -9.94 -19.13
N LYS A 262 -14.37 -8.85 -18.46
CA LYS A 262 -14.37 -8.69 -16.99
C LYS A 262 -13.57 -9.79 -16.24
N MET A 263 -12.71 -10.51 -16.94
CA MET A 263 -11.95 -11.65 -16.41
C MET A 263 -10.44 -11.42 -16.47
N VAL A 264 -9.90 -11.11 -17.66
CA VAL A 264 -8.45 -11.01 -17.87
C VAL A 264 -8.07 -9.54 -17.94
N SER A 265 -7.15 -9.11 -17.09
CA SER A 265 -6.67 -7.73 -17.07
C SER A 265 -5.17 -7.68 -17.33
N VAL A 266 -4.73 -6.68 -18.08
CA VAL A 266 -3.32 -6.31 -18.24
C VAL A 266 -3.14 -4.86 -17.84
N ARG A 267 -2.01 -4.57 -17.19
CA ARG A 267 -1.74 -3.29 -16.54
C ARG A 267 -0.33 -2.83 -16.84
N ALA A 268 -0.20 -1.53 -17.02
CA ALA A 268 1.07 -0.85 -17.07
C ALA A 268 0.93 0.50 -16.39
N GLY A 269 2.00 0.95 -15.75
CA GLY A 269 2.02 2.25 -15.10
C GLY A 269 3.42 2.74 -14.81
N TYR A 270 3.49 3.96 -14.33
CA TYR A 270 4.72 4.63 -13.96
C TYR A 270 4.50 5.35 -12.64
N GLU A 271 5.44 5.21 -11.73
CA GLU A 271 5.50 5.95 -10.48
C GLU A 271 6.73 6.85 -10.53
N TYR A 272 6.51 8.16 -10.44
CA TYR A 272 7.54 9.14 -10.17
C TYR A 272 7.64 9.36 -8.66
N GLY A 273 8.86 9.32 -8.13
CA GLY A 273 9.17 9.73 -6.77
C GLY A 273 10.41 10.61 -6.76
N ASP A 274 10.38 11.68 -5.96
CA ASP A 274 11.56 12.53 -5.74
C ASP A 274 12.76 11.70 -5.21
N HIS A 275 13.98 12.17 -5.45
CA HIS A 275 15.24 11.49 -5.11
C HIS A 275 15.46 10.17 -5.88
N ASP A 276 15.13 10.16 -7.17
CA ASP A 276 15.43 9.04 -8.08
C ASP A 276 14.74 7.74 -7.64
N LEU A 277 13.49 7.87 -7.17
CA LEU A 277 12.66 6.77 -6.67
C LEU A 277 11.61 6.31 -7.69
N SER A 278 11.92 6.47 -8.97
CA SER A 278 10.95 6.18 -10.04
C SER A 278 10.91 4.69 -10.42
N HIS A 279 9.71 4.21 -10.75
CA HIS A 279 9.44 2.82 -11.11
C HIS A 279 8.56 2.72 -12.35
N VAL A 280 8.92 1.81 -13.25
CA VAL A 280 8.01 1.29 -14.27
C VAL A 280 7.33 0.05 -13.70
N THR A 281 6.02 0.00 -13.86
CA THR A 281 5.18 -1.03 -13.26
C THR A 281 4.40 -1.74 -14.35
N MET A 282 4.26 -3.05 -14.20
CA MET A 282 3.47 -3.87 -15.10
C MET A 282 2.80 -4.98 -14.31
N GLY A 283 1.69 -5.49 -14.82
CA GLY A 283 1.01 -6.59 -14.15
C GLY A 283 -0.13 -7.18 -14.95
N ALA A 284 -0.65 -8.27 -14.41
CA ALA A 284 -1.78 -8.98 -14.97
C ALA A 284 -2.76 -9.38 -13.86
N GLY A 285 -4.00 -9.57 -14.25
CA GLY A 285 -5.08 -9.99 -13.35
C GLY A 285 -5.97 -11.03 -14.00
N PHE A 286 -6.52 -11.89 -13.17
CA PHE A 286 -7.54 -12.86 -13.54
C PHE A 286 -8.68 -12.82 -12.53
N LYS A 287 -9.92 -12.77 -13.00
CA LYS A 287 -11.13 -12.76 -12.19
C LYS A 287 -12.10 -13.83 -12.69
N TYR A 288 -12.58 -14.68 -11.79
CA TYR A 288 -13.54 -15.74 -12.11
C TYR A 288 -14.38 -16.09 -10.89
N HIS A 289 -15.72 -16.02 -11.02
CA HIS A 289 -16.68 -16.39 -9.96
C HIS A 289 -16.37 -15.77 -8.57
N GLY A 290 -16.05 -14.47 -8.54
CA GLY A 290 -15.72 -13.75 -7.31
C GLY A 290 -14.25 -13.89 -6.88
N LEU A 291 -13.53 -14.93 -7.31
CA LEU A 291 -12.09 -15.04 -7.10
C LEU A 291 -11.34 -14.04 -7.99
N ARG A 292 -10.34 -13.37 -7.41
CA ARG A 292 -9.40 -12.46 -8.08
C ARG A 292 -7.98 -12.93 -7.81
N LEU A 293 -7.15 -12.94 -8.84
CA LEU A 293 -5.72 -13.15 -8.76
C LEU A 293 -5.05 -11.99 -9.48
N ASN A 294 -4.10 -11.33 -8.82
CA ASN A 294 -3.35 -10.21 -9.37
C ASN A 294 -1.87 -10.46 -9.18
N GLY A 295 -1.09 -10.20 -10.22
CA GLY A 295 0.37 -10.19 -10.18
C GLY A 295 0.89 -8.85 -10.68
N ALA A 296 1.93 -8.35 -10.04
CA ALA A 296 2.60 -7.11 -10.42
C ALA A 296 4.11 -7.26 -10.30
N TYR A 297 4.81 -6.59 -11.21
CA TYR A 297 6.24 -6.43 -11.17
C TYR A 297 6.57 -4.95 -11.31
N ASN A 298 7.35 -4.44 -10.37
CA ASN A 298 7.78 -3.06 -10.31
C ASN A 298 9.28 -3.06 -10.54
N LEU A 299 9.70 -2.46 -11.64
CA LEU A 299 11.09 -2.34 -12.03
C LEU A 299 11.57 -0.92 -11.73
N LYS A 300 12.66 -0.81 -10.96
CA LYS A 300 13.31 0.48 -10.74
C LYS A 300 13.85 1.04 -12.06
N THR A 301 13.67 2.34 -12.28
CA THR A 301 14.27 3.04 -13.43
C THR A 301 15.46 3.90 -13.06
N ALA A 302 15.76 4.02 -11.77
CA ALA A 302 16.82 4.87 -11.26
C ALA A 302 17.65 4.14 -10.19
N ASP A 303 18.85 4.65 -9.91
CA ASP A 303 19.92 3.94 -9.20
C ASP A 303 19.59 3.64 -7.72
N THR A 304 18.70 4.41 -7.11
CA THR A 304 18.37 4.35 -5.67
C THR A 304 17.15 3.48 -5.31
N GLY A 305 16.59 2.69 -6.24
CA GLY A 305 15.45 1.77 -6.03
C GLY A 305 15.79 0.27 -5.91
N SER A 306 14.76 -0.56 -5.71
CA SER A 306 14.72 -2.03 -5.75
C SER A 306 13.49 -2.44 -6.53
N SER A 307 13.68 -3.43 -7.40
CA SER A 307 12.52 -4.08 -8.01
C SER A 307 11.80 -4.93 -6.98
N TYR A 308 10.50 -5.11 -7.17
CA TYR A 308 9.71 -6.01 -6.35
C TYR A 308 8.57 -6.65 -7.12
N CYS A 309 8.20 -7.85 -6.67
CA CYS A 309 7.08 -8.60 -7.20
C CYS A 309 5.98 -8.65 -6.16
N SER A 310 4.74 -8.38 -6.57
CA SER A 310 3.57 -8.47 -5.72
C SER A 310 2.58 -9.47 -6.28
N ILE A 311 2.06 -10.33 -5.42
CA ILE A 311 0.99 -11.27 -5.74
C ILE A 311 -0.15 -11.01 -4.77
N GLY A 312 -1.37 -10.93 -5.30
CA GLY A 312 -2.59 -10.75 -4.53
C GLY A 312 -3.64 -11.78 -4.93
N ILE A 313 -4.36 -12.28 -3.94
CA ILE A 313 -5.56 -13.09 -4.11
C ILE A 313 -6.72 -12.39 -3.39
N GLY A 314 -7.88 -12.39 -4.00
CA GLY A 314 -9.08 -11.80 -3.43
C GLY A 314 -10.30 -12.65 -3.71
N TYR A 315 -11.31 -12.52 -2.88
CA TYR A 315 -12.61 -13.16 -3.08
C TYR A 315 -13.72 -12.18 -2.73
N ASP A 316 -14.68 -12.04 -3.63
CA ASP A 316 -15.86 -11.21 -3.48
C ASP A 316 -17.14 -12.05 -3.40
N PHE A 317 -18.06 -11.64 -2.55
CA PHE A 317 -19.41 -12.22 -2.45
C PHE A 317 -20.47 -11.14 -2.23
#